data_AF-A0A0A9YCP4-F1
#
_entry.id   AF-A0A0A9YCP4-F1
#
_cell.length_a   1.000
_cell.length_b   1.000
_cell.length_c   1.000
_cell.angle_alpha   90.00
_cell.angle_beta   90.00
_cell.angle_gamma   90.00
#
_symmetry.space_group_name_H-M   'P 1'
#
loop_
_entity.id
_entity.type
_entity.pdbx_description
1 polymer ?
#
loop_
_entity_poly.entity_id
_entity_poly.type
_entity_poly.pdbx_seq_one_letter_code
_entity_poly.pdbx_strand_id
1 'polypeptide(L)'
;PYEAHRIGVLYVGPGQVNSEVDILRNEYGSPRYIQFLQRLGTLINLAEADRQQVFLGGLQTNGEDGKFSYMWQDDVMQVIFHVATLMPNHPNDPKGNKKKLHIGNNFATIVYNDSGEDFNFQILKAQFNYAVVVVEPLEHGTNQIKVQVRDELVTHMCHTDYKVISDQSVAILARQLALHCNLAAIVVSKSKQEPYASNWLERLRQIKRILSKTVEDRPPPRLNYHHSGSDNLNTNIQDFTEYT
;
A
#
# COMPACT_ATOMS: atom_id res chain seq x y z
N PRO A 1 10.72 8.47 -8.38
CA PRO A 1 10.17 7.13 -8.04
C PRO A 1 8.95 7.27 -7.12
N TYR A 2 7.77 6.77 -7.48
CA TYR A 2 6.62 6.86 -6.56
C TYR A 2 6.87 6.06 -5.28
N GLU A 3 6.27 6.51 -4.17
CA GLU A 3 6.03 5.64 -3.00
C GLU A 3 4.87 4.71 -3.32
N ALA A 4 5.13 3.41 -3.21
CA ALA A 4 4.20 2.38 -3.67
C ALA A 4 3.54 1.67 -2.48
N HIS A 5 2.21 1.62 -2.47
CA HIS A 5 1.42 1.04 -1.40
C HIS A 5 0.41 0.02 -1.93
N ARG A 6 0.13 -0.99 -1.11
CA ARG A 6 -0.84 -2.05 -1.38
C ARG A 6 -1.85 -2.06 -0.26
N ILE A 7 -3.13 -1.96 -0.59
CA ILE A 7 -4.23 -1.93 0.38
C ILE A 7 -5.26 -2.98 0.00
N GLY A 8 -5.64 -3.84 0.95
CA GLY A 8 -6.71 -4.81 0.74
C GLY A 8 -8.08 -4.15 0.70
N VAL A 9 -9.01 -4.66 -0.09
CA VAL A 9 -10.41 -4.22 -0.05
C VAL A 9 -11.33 -5.44 -0.01
N LEU A 10 -12.17 -5.48 1.03
CA LEU A 10 -13.12 -6.56 1.29
C LEU A 10 -14.55 -6.02 1.34
N TYR A 11 -15.48 -6.87 0.95
CA TYR A 11 -16.91 -6.67 1.11
C TYR A 11 -17.44 -7.74 2.06
N VAL A 12 -18.25 -7.33 3.03
CA VAL A 12 -18.90 -8.22 4.01
C VAL A 12 -20.40 -8.05 3.87
N GLY A 13 -21.08 -9.08 3.39
CA GLY A 13 -22.53 -9.11 3.27
C GLY A 13 -23.23 -9.68 4.51
N PRO A 14 -24.58 -9.70 4.51
CA PRO A 14 -25.38 -10.22 5.61
C PRO A 14 -25.00 -11.66 5.99
N GLY A 15 -24.84 -11.93 7.29
CA GLY A 15 -24.48 -13.26 7.82
C GLY A 15 -23.04 -13.71 7.55
N GLN A 16 -22.21 -12.89 6.89
CA GLN A 16 -20.83 -13.26 6.56
C GLN A 16 -19.80 -12.81 7.60
N VAL A 17 -20.19 -11.98 8.59
CA VAL A 17 -19.24 -11.40 9.55
C VAL A 17 -18.34 -12.45 10.17
N ASN A 18 -18.84 -13.62 10.54
CA ASN A 18 -18.04 -14.63 11.22
C ASN A 18 -17.26 -15.58 10.30
N SER A 19 -17.24 -15.35 8.98
CA SER A 19 -16.65 -16.27 8.00
C SER A 19 -15.66 -15.59 7.04
N GLU A 20 -14.36 -15.74 7.33
CA GLU A 20 -13.27 -15.25 6.47
C GLU A 20 -13.41 -15.77 5.03
N VAL A 21 -13.78 -17.05 4.86
CA VAL A 21 -13.90 -17.69 3.55
C VAL A 21 -15.04 -17.07 2.75
N ASP A 22 -16.20 -16.83 3.36
CA ASP A 22 -17.34 -16.25 2.66
C ASP A 22 -17.05 -14.80 2.24
N ILE A 23 -16.40 -14.03 3.12
CA ILE A 23 -15.95 -12.66 2.83
C ILE A 23 -14.98 -12.64 1.64
N LEU A 24 -13.96 -13.49 1.64
CA LEU A 24 -12.99 -13.56 0.55
C LEU A 24 -13.63 -14.02 -0.77
N ARG A 25 -14.58 -14.95 -0.71
CA ARG A 25 -15.20 -15.56 -1.89
C ARG A 25 -16.30 -14.72 -2.52
N ASN A 26 -16.67 -13.57 -1.95
CA ASN A 26 -17.57 -12.64 -2.61
C ASN A 26 -17.05 -12.30 -4.02
N GLU A 27 -17.92 -12.44 -5.03
CA GLU A 27 -17.65 -12.08 -6.43
C GLU A 27 -18.31 -10.75 -6.82
N TYR A 28 -19.28 -10.33 -6.02
CA TYR A 28 -20.01 -9.08 -6.16
C TYR A 28 -20.31 -8.52 -4.77
N GLY A 29 -20.54 -7.22 -4.70
CA GLY A 29 -21.08 -6.56 -3.52
C GLY A 29 -22.34 -5.78 -3.88
N SER A 30 -22.82 -4.95 -2.95
CA SER A 30 -24.00 -4.12 -3.20
C SER A 30 -23.75 -3.02 -4.24
N PRO A 31 -24.81 -2.46 -4.84
CA PRO A 31 -24.68 -1.31 -5.76
C PRO A 31 -23.94 -0.12 -5.13
N ARG A 32 -24.14 0.11 -3.83
CA ARG A 32 -23.49 1.19 -3.08
C ARG A 32 -21.99 0.92 -2.88
N TYR A 33 -21.61 -0.34 -2.64
CA TYR A 33 -20.21 -0.77 -2.64
C TYR A 33 -19.51 -0.53 -4.00
N ILE A 34 -20.19 -0.79 -5.12
CA ILE A 34 -19.62 -0.51 -6.45
C ILE A 34 -19.39 1.00 -6.63
N GLN A 35 -20.33 1.85 -6.21
CA GLN A 35 -20.16 3.31 -6.24
C GLN A 35 -19.02 3.78 -5.33
N PHE A 36 -18.85 3.13 -4.18
CA PHE A 36 -17.70 3.35 -3.30
C PHE A 36 -16.38 3.05 -4.01
N LEU A 37 -16.26 1.88 -4.66
CA LEU A 37 -15.04 1.48 -5.39
C LEU A 37 -14.70 2.47 -6.51
N GLN A 38 -15.69 2.92 -7.28
CA GLN A 38 -15.50 3.91 -8.35
C GLN A 38 -14.93 5.25 -7.84
N ARG A 39 -15.19 5.61 -6.58
CA ARG A 39 -14.64 6.80 -5.93
C ARG A 39 -13.32 6.52 -5.20
N LEU A 40 -13.01 5.26 -4.95
CA LEU A 40 -11.79 4.83 -4.26
C LEU A 40 -10.55 4.98 -5.16
N GLY A 41 -10.71 4.73 -6.47
CA GLY A 41 -9.64 4.89 -7.45
C GLY A 41 -10.15 4.74 -8.88
N THR A 42 -9.21 4.67 -9.82
CA THR A 42 -9.44 4.42 -11.24
C THR A 42 -9.34 2.92 -11.52
N LEU A 43 -10.31 2.37 -12.26
CA LEU A 43 -10.26 0.98 -12.71
C LEU A 43 -9.20 0.82 -13.81
N ILE A 44 -8.30 -0.14 -13.64
CA ILE A 44 -7.22 -0.44 -14.58
C ILE A 44 -7.30 -1.89 -15.05
N ASN A 45 -6.94 -2.13 -16.31
CA ASN A 45 -6.77 -3.48 -16.86
C ASN A 45 -5.36 -3.99 -16.55
N LEU A 46 -5.26 -5.10 -15.83
CA LEU A 46 -3.97 -5.65 -15.39
C LEU A 46 -3.11 -6.14 -16.56
N ALA A 47 -3.72 -6.63 -17.65
CA ALA A 47 -3.01 -7.12 -18.83
C ALA A 47 -2.41 -5.99 -19.68
N GLU A 48 -3.07 -4.82 -19.69
CA GLU A 48 -2.71 -3.68 -20.53
C GLU A 48 -1.89 -2.61 -19.78
N ALA A 49 -1.76 -2.73 -18.46
CA ALA A 49 -1.02 -1.78 -17.64
C ALA A 49 0.48 -1.76 -18.00
N ASP A 50 1.01 -0.57 -18.34
CA ASP A 50 2.44 -0.36 -18.51
C ASP A 50 3.16 -0.47 -17.15
N ARG A 51 3.90 -1.57 -16.97
CA ARG A 51 4.63 -1.87 -15.73
C ARG A 51 5.75 -0.89 -15.42
N GLN A 52 6.18 -0.06 -16.37
CA GLN A 52 7.15 1.00 -16.10
C GLN A 52 6.50 2.19 -15.39
N GLN A 53 5.19 2.38 -15.57
CA GLN A 53 4.43 3.51 -15.05
C GLN A 53 3.50 3.11 -13.91
N VAL A 54 3.03 1.87 -13.89
CA VAL A 54 1.99 1.39 -12.97
C VAL A 54 2.55 0.33 -12.04
N PHE A 55 2.47 0.60 -10.73
CA PHE A 55 2.74 -0.39 -9.70
C PHE A 55 1.56 -1.37 -9.53
N LEU A 56 1.79 -2.66 -9.80
CA LEU A 56 0.75 -3.70 -9.75
C LEU A 56 0.66 -4.47 -8.41
N GLY A 57 1.52 -4.19 -7.43
CA GLY A 57 1.38 -4.76 -6.09
C GLY A 57 1.63 -6.27 -5.95
N GLY A 58 2.02 -6.95 -7.01
CA GLY A 58 2.14 -8.42 -7.05
C GLY A 58 0.99 -9.12 -7.77
N LEU A 59 -0.02 -8.38 -8.23
CA LEU A 59 -1.10 -8.92 -9.06
C LEU A 59 -0.57 -9.43 -10.40
N GLN A 60 -1.01 -10.64 -10.77
CA GLN A 60 -0.65 -11.29 -12.03
C GLN A 60 -1.44 -10.71 -13.20
N THR A 61 -0.78 -10.53 -14.34
CA THR A 61 -1.39 -9.97 -15.56
C THR A 61 -1.92 -11.03 -16.52
N ASN A 62 -1.74 -12.32 -16.20
CA ASN A 62 -2.21 -13.45 -17.00
C ASN A 62 -3.67 -13.83 -16.67
N GLY A 63 -4.34 -13.08 -15.79
CA GLY A 63 -5.72 -13.31 -15.38
C GLY A 63 -5.89 -14.13 -14.09
N GLU A 64 -4.82 -14.68 -13.50
CA GLU A 64 -4.91 -15.48 -12.26
C GLU A 64 -5.51 -14.69 -11.08
N ASP A 65 -5.20 -13.39 -10.99
CA ASP A 65 -5.69 -12.48 -9.94
C ASP A 65 -6.85 -11.59 -10.42
N GLY A 66 -7.42 -11.88 -11.59
CA GLY A 66 -8.47 -11.10 -12.21
C GLY A 66 -7.99 -10.29 -13.41
N LYS A 67 -8.94 -9.66 -14.10
CA LYS A 67 -8.65 -8.82 -15.28
C LYS A 67 -8.43 -7.36 -14.91
N PHE A 68 -9.08 -6.92 -13.83
CA PHE A 68 -9.10 -5.52 -13.43
C PHE A 68 -8.79 -5.37 -11.96
N SER A 69 -8.25 -4.21 -11.61
CA SER A 69 -8.25 -3.74 -10.22
C SER A 69 -8.43 -2.23 -10.17
N TYR A 70 -8.61 -1.69 -8.97
CA TYR A 70 -8.59 -0.25 -8.75
C TYR A 70 -7.19 0.22 -8.34
N MET A 71 -6.79 1.37 -8.87
CA MET A 71 -5.56 2.06 -8.52
C MET A 71 -5.86 3.52 -8.23
N TRP A 72 -5.15 4.12 -7.28
CA TRP A 72 -5.11 5.57 -7.12
C TRP A 72 -3.67 6.05 -7.17
N GLN A 73 -3.46 7.25 -7.71
CA GLN A 73 -2.14 7.88 -7.75
C GLN A 73 -2.27 9.39 -7.56
N ASP A 74 -1.23 9.97 -6.96
CA ASP A 74 -0.93 11.40 -7.00
C ASP A 74 0.52 11.60 -7.47
N ASP A 75 1.05 12.81 -7.28
CA ASP A 75 2.40 13.17 -7.76
C ASP A 75 3.53 12.43 -7.01
N VAL A 76 3.26 11.82 -5.86
CA VAL A 76 4.26 11.22 -4.97
C VAL A 76 4.01 9.76 -4.65
N MET A 77 2.76 9.31 -4.66
CA MET A 77 2.30 8.00 -4.21
C MET A 77 1.49 7.28 -5.29
N GLN A 78 1.66 5.96 -5.34
CA GLN A 78 0.79 5.04 -6.05
C GLN A 78 0.23 4.00 -5.09
N VAL A 79 -1.08 3.75 -5.20
CA VAL A 79 -1.81 2.80 -4.40
C VAL A 79 -2.53 1.83 -5.32
N ILE A 80 -2.18 0.55 -5.20
CA ILE A 80 -2.94 -0.52 -5.82
C ILE A 80 -3.83 -1.18 -4.77
N PHE A 81 -5.10 -1.35 -5.12
CA PHE A 81 -6.06 -2.01 -4.25
C PHE A 81 -6.11 -3.51 -4.61
N HIS A 82 -6.05 -4.38 -3.60
CA HIS A 82 -6.32 -5.81 -3.76
C HIS A 82 -7.80 -6.04 -3.45
N VAL A 83 -8.65 -5.89 -4.47
CA VAL A 83 -10.12 -5.95 -4.31
C VAL A 83 -10.61 -7.39 -4.45
N ALA A 84 -11.02 -8.02 -3.35
CA ALA A 84 -11.39 -9.45 -3.35
C ALA A 84 -12.51 -9.80 -4.34
N THR A 85 -13.46 -8.88 -4.54
CA THR A 85 -14.60 -9.06 -5.45
C THR A 85 -14.19 -9.02 -6.94
N LEU A 86 -13.04 -8.42 -7.27
CA LEU A 86 -12.49 -8.44 -8.63
C LEU A 86 -11.52 -9.60 -8.89
N MET A 87 -11.11 -10.31 -7.83
CA MET A 87 -10.29 -11.52 -7.94
C MET A 87 -11.19 -12.75 -8.19
N PRO A 88 -10.83 -13.64 -9.12
CA PRO A 88 -11.63 -14.81 -9.43
C PRO A 88 -11.60 -15.84 -8.29
N ASN A 89 -12.73 -16.52 -8.09
CA ASN A 89 -12.76 -17.74 -7.29
C ASN A 89 -12.23 -18.91 -8.11
N HIS A 90 -11.36 -19.73 -7.51
CA HIS A 90 -10.81 -20.91 -8.16
C HIS A 90 -11.50 -22.18 -7.63
N PRO A 91 -11.98 -23.11 -8.48
CA PRO A 91 -12.63 -24.34 -8.03
C PRO A 91 -11.75 -25.19 -7.12
N ASN A 92 -10.44 -25.21 -7.39
CA ASN A 92 -9.45 -25.95 -6.62
C ASN A 92 -8.97 -25.18 -5.35
N ASP A 93 -9.57 -24.04 -5.04
CA ASP A 93 -9.26 -23.22 -3.87
C ASP A 93 -10.54 -22.83 -3.11
N PRO A 94 -11.23 -23.81 -2.49
CA PRO A 94 -12.48 -23.56 -1.77
C PRO A 94 -12.31 -22.60 -0.58
N LYS A 95 -11.10 -22.45 -0.05
CA LYS A 95 -10.79 -21.56 1.09
C LYS A 95 -10.39 -20.14 0.68
N GLY A 96 -10.28 -19.84 -0.63
CA GLY A 96 -9.88 -18.52 -1.11
C GLY A 96 -8.44 -18.14 -0.76
N ASN A 97 -7.54 -19.12 -0.65
CA ASN A 97 -6.13 -18.91 -0.31
C ASN A 97 -5.40 -18.02 -1.31
N LYS A 98 -5.73 -18.08 -2.61
CA LYS A 98 -5.14 -17.20 -3.63
C LYS A 98 -5.46 -15.72 -3.37
N LYS A 99 -6.71 -15.41 -3.01
CA LYS A 99 -7.09 -14.05 -2.59
C LYS A 99 -6.43 -13.66 -1.27
N LYS A 100 -6.39 -14.60 -0.32
CA LYS A 100 -5.74 -14.42 0.98
C LYS A 100 -4.24 -14.17 0.86
N LEU A 101 -3.56 -14.75 -0.12
CA LEU A 101 -2.13 -14.51 -0.38
C LEU A 101 -1.83 -13.04 -0.66
N HIS A 102 -2.74 -12.33 -1.33
CA HIS A 102 -2.60 -10.91 -1.59
C HIS A 102 -3.08 -10.06 -0.41
N ILE A 103 -4.31 -10.30 0.05
CA ILE A 103 -4.98 -9.44 1.04
C ILE A 103 -4.43 -9.68 2.45
N GLY A 104 -4.16 -10.93 2.82
CA GLY A 104 -3.59 -11.28 4.12
C GLY A 104 -2.14 -10.82 4.32
N ASN A 105 -1.47 -10.42 3.24
CA ASN A 105 -0.13 -9.82 3.25
C ASN A 105 -0.17 -8.28 3.16
N ASN A 106 -1.36 -7.66 3.16
CA ASN A 106 -1.48 -6.21 3.25
C ASN A 106 -1.42 -5.75 4.71
N PHE A 107 -0.73 -4.63 4.97
CA PHE A 107 -0.65 -4.07 6.30
C PHE A 107 -1.93 -3.34 6.72
N ALA A 108 -2.61 -2.74 5.74
CA ALA A 108 -3.90 -2.10 5.93
C ALA A 108 -4.94 -2.66 4.96
N THR A 109 -6.17 -2.82 5.44
CA THR A 109 -7.32 -3.31 4.67
C THR A 109 -8.51 -2.39 4.86
N ILE A 110 -9.21 -2.06 3.79
CA ILE A 110 -10.52 -1.41 3.82
C ILE A 110 -11.59 -2.51 3.81
N VAL A 111 -12.50 -2.48 4.78
CA VAL A 111 -13.63 -3.40 4.86
C VAL A 111 -14.91 -2.61 4.67
N TYR A 112 -15.63 -2.89 3.59
CA TYR A 112 -16.97 -2.37 3.38
C TYR A 112 -17.96 -3.36 4.01
N ASN A 113 -18.50 -3.00 5.18
CA ASN A 113 -19.35 -3.82 6.00
C ASN A 113 -20.82 -3.54 5.73
N ASP A 114 -21.44 -4.32 4.84
CA ASP A 114 -22.86 -4.22 4.46
C ASP A 114 -23.71 -5.32 5.14
N SER A 115 -23.21 -5.85 6.27
CA SER A 115 -23.84 -6.96 6.98
C SER A 115 -24.89 -6.53 8.00
N GLY A 116 -24.80 -5.29 8.50
CA GLY A 116 -25.59 -4.79 9.63
C GLY A 116 -25.13 -5.30 11.00
N GLU A 117 -23.99 -6.01 11.06
CA GLU A 117 -23.40 -6.54 12.29
C GLU A 117 -22.00 -5.95 12.52
N ASP A 118 -21.58 -5.85 13.78
CA ASP A 118 -20.25 -5.35 14.14
C ASP A 118 -19.13 -6.23 13.55
N PHE A 119 -18.30 -5.65 12.68
CA PHE A 119 -17.15 -6.35 12.12
C PHE A 119 -16.01 -6.49 13.15
N ASN A 120 -15.58 -7.73 13.39
CA ASN A 120 -14.42 -8.04 14.24
C ASN A 120 -13.12 -8.16 13.41
N PHE A 121 -12.16 -7.28 13.66
CA PHE A 121 -10.87 -7.30 12.97
C PHE A 121 -10.12 -8.65 13.03
N GLN A 122 -10.37 -9.49 14.03
CA GLN A 122 -9.71 -10.79 14.23
C GLN A 122 -10.17 -11.88 13.24
N ILE A 123 -11.26 -11.67 12.51
CA ILE A 123 -11.81 -12.64 11.54
C ILE A 123 -10.79 -12.91 10.42
N LEU A 124 -10.07 -11.88 9.98
CA LEU A 124 -8.98 -12.00 9.02
C LEU A 124 -7.73 -12.47 9.74
N LYS A 125 -7.53 -13.80 9.80
CA LYS A 125 -6.35 -14.42 10.38
C LYS A 125 -5.16 -14.22 9.43
N ALA A 126 -4.61 -13.02 9.46
CA ALA A 126 -3.52 -12.55 8.63
C ALA A 126 -2.37 -12.06 9.51
N GLN A 127 -1.18 -12.63 9.34
CA GLN A 127 0.00 -12.25 10.13
C GLN A 127 0.32 -10.76 9.99
N PHE A 128 0.10 -10.21 8.80
CA PHE A 128 0.50 -8.86 8.44
C PHE A 128 -0.62 -7.83 8.50
N ASN A 129 -1.89 -8.19 8.73
CA ASN A 129 -2.95 -7.18 8.79
C ASN A 129 -2.88 -6.42 10.14
N TYR A 130 -2.31 -5.21 10.13
CA TYR A 130 -2.13 -4.38 11.32
C TYR A 130 -3.31 -3.43 11.56
N ALA A 131 -4.01 -3.03 10.51
CA ALA A 131 -5.07 -2.03 10.58
C ALA A 131 -6.20 -2.30 9.59
N VAL A 132 -7.43 -2.10 10.04
CA VAL A 132 -8.64 -2.23 9.24
C VAL A 132 -9.43 -0.93 9.30
N VAL A 133 -9.71 -0.35 8.14
CA VAL A 133 -10.64 0.78 8.00
C VAL A 133 -12.00 0.20 7.63
N VAL A 134 -12.90 0.17 8.61
CA VAL A 134 -14.26 -0.34 8.44
C VAL A 134 -15.15 0.81 7.97
N VAL A 135 -15.82 0.61 6.83
CA VAL A 135 -16.84 1.49 6.26
C VAL A 135 -18.16 0.77 6.35
N GLU A 136 -19.13 1.33 7.06
CA GLU A 136 -20.46 0.76 7.26
C GLU A 136 -21.50 1.73 6.67
N PRO A 137 -22.29 1.30 5.68
CA PRO A 137 -23.35 2.12 5.12
C PRO A 137 -24.49 2.29 6.13
N LEU A 138 -24.87 3.54 6.37
CA LEU A 138 -26.05 3.94 7.15
C LEU A 138 -27.18 4.40 6.22
N GLU A 139 -28.33 4.73 6.80
CA GLU A 139 -29.45 5.31 6.06
C GLU A 139 -29.11 6.69 5.46
N HIS A 140 -29.96 7.13 4.52
CA HIS A 140 -29.91 8.47 3.91
C HIS A 140 -28.58 8.85 3.23
N GLY A 141 -27.86 7.87 2.66
CA GLY A 141 -26.64 8.13 1.89
C GLY A 141 -25.43 8.56 2.74
N THR A 142 -25.42 8.14 4.02
CA THR A 142 -24.31 8.38 4.96
C THR A 142 -23.64 7.07 5.35
N ASN A 143 -22.40 7.12 5.79
CA ASN A 143 -21.61 5.97 6.19
C ASN A 143 -20.93 6.27 7.53
N GLN A 144 -20.83 5.27 8.37
CA GLN A 144 -19.92 5.28 9.50
C GLN A 144 -18.56 4.75 9.05
N ILE A 145 -17.48 5.42 9.44
CA ILE A 145 -16.12 4.94 9.22
C ILE A 145 -15.40 4.84 10.55
N LYS A 146 -14.75 3.70 10.81
CA LYS A 146 -14.00 3.43 12.04
C LYS A 146 -12.68 2.75 11.69
N VAL A 147 -11.62 3.10 12.41
CA VAL A 147 -10.33 2.44 12.27
C VAL A 147 -10.12 1.49 13.43
N GLN A 148 -9.93 0.21 13.13
CA GLN A 148 -9.56 -0.83 14.08
C GLN A 148 -8.09 -1.17 13.84
N VAL A 149 -7.24 -1.06 14.87
CA VAL A 149 -5.80 -1.31 14.75
C VAL A 149 -5.33 -2.31 15.81
N ARG A 150 -4.22 -3.01 15.53
CA ARG A 150 -3.50 -3.78 16.55
C ARG A 150 -2.92 -2.85 17.61
N ASP A 151 -2.78 -3.37 18.83
CA ASP A 151 -2.26 -2.63 19.99
C ASP A 151 -0.92 -1.92 19.71
N GLU A 152 -0.04 -2.55 18.94
CA GLU A 152 1.27 -2.00 18.53
C GLU A 152 1.17 -0.70 17.72
N LEU A 153 0.04 -0.44 17.05
CA LEU A 153 -0.20 0.76 16.25
C LEU A 153 -1.03 1.83 16.94
N VAL A 154 -1.64 1.54 18.09
CA VAL A 154 -2.57 2.46 18.76
C VAL A 154 -1.89 3.80 19.08
N THR A 155 -0.62 3.78 19.49
CA THR A 155 0.17 4.98 19.82
C THR A 155 0.46 5.88 18.62
N HIS A 156 0.43 5.33 17.39
CA HIS A 156 0.71 6.05 16.16
C HIS A 156 -0.54 6.59 15.47
N MET A 157 -1.73 6.25 15.98
CA MET A 157 -3.00 6.56 15.33
C MET A 157 -3.78 7.61 16.12
N CYS A 158 -3.99 8.78 15.51
CA CYS A 158 -4.70 9.89 16.15
C CYS A 158 -6.25 9.84 15.99
N HIS A 159 -6.79 8.87 15.25
CA HIS A 159 -8.19 8.87 14.80
C HIS A 159 -8.85 7.47 14.83
N THR A 160 -9.05 6.92 16.03
CA THR A 160 -9.76 5.63 16.22
C THR A 160 -11.27 5.80 16.39
N ASP A 161 -11.74 7.00 16.76
CA ASP A 161 -13.16 7.31 16.88
C ASP A 161 -13.88 7.18 15.53
N TYR A 162 -15.14 6.75 15.58
CA TYR A 162 -15.96 6.66 14.38
C TYR A 162 -16.33 8.05 13.88
N LYS A 163 -16.46 8.19 12.56
CA LYS A 163 -16.91 9.41 11.89
C LYS A 163 -18.08 9.08 10.98
N VAL A 164 -19.06 9.98 10.89
CA VAL A 164 -20.15 9.87 9.91
C VAL A 164 -19.84 10.76 8.71
N ILE A 165 -19.92 10.18 7.51
CA ILE A 165 -19.52 10.85 6.27
C ILE A 165 -20.46 10.46 5.12
N SER A 166 -20.68 11.37 4.17
CA SER A 166 -21.55 11.10 3.03
C SER A 166 -20.93 10.10 2.04
N ASP A 167 -21.79 9.46 1.24
CA ASP A 167 -21.39 8.57 0.14
C ASP A 167 -20.38 9.18 -0.83
N GLN A 168 -20.46 10.49 -1.05
CA GLN A 168 -19.59 11.16 -2.01
C GLN A 168 -18.14 11.23 -1.53
N SER A 169 -17.92 11.24 -0.21
CA SER A 169 -16.62 11.54 0.41
C SER A 169 -16.02 10.35 1.17
N VAL A 170 -16.82 9.34 1.50
CA VAL A 170 -16.37 8.18 2.31
C VAL A 170 -15.19 7.44 1.69
N ALA A 171 -15.15 7.25 0.36
CA ALA A 171 -14.08 6.55 -0.32
C ALA A 171 -12.74 7.31 -0.24
N ILE A 172 -12.80 8.64 -0.31
CA ILE A 172 -11.62 9.50 -0.17
C ILE A 172 -11.06 9.38 1.25
N LEU A 173 -11.92 9.50 2.27
CA LEU A 173 -11.49 9.38 3.66
C LEU A 173 -10.96 7.98 3.98
N ALA A 174 -11.63 6.92 3.48
CA ALA A 174 -11.18 5.54 3.67
C ALA A 174 -9.79 5.30 3.06
N ARG A 175 -9.54 5.82 1.85
CA ARG A 175 -8.21 5.77 1.21
C ARG A 175 -7.16 6.46 2.05
N GLN A 176 -7.43 7.69 2.53
CA GLN A 176 -6.47 8.45 3.34
C GLN A 176 -6.15 7.75 4.68
N LEU A 177 -7.18 7.26 5.38
CA LEU A 177 -6.99 6.51 6.61
C LEU A 177 -6.20 5.21 6.37
N ALA A 178 -6.51 4.47 5.31
CA ALA A 178 -5.80 3.25 4.97
C ALA A 178 -4.32 3.52 4.61
N LEU A 179 -4.03 4.61 3.91
CA LEU A 179 -2.65 5.03 3.60
C LEU A 179 -1.86 5.38 4.87
N HIS A 180 -2.44 6.19 5.76
CA HIS A 180 -1.81 6.52 7.04
C HIS A 180 -1.56 5.28 7.88
N CYS A 181 -2.55 4.38 7.98
CA CYS A 181 -2.41 3.11 8.68
C CYS A 181 -1.30 2.24 8.07
N ASN A 182 -1.24 2.15 6.74
CA ASN A 182 -0.23 1.37 6.03
C ASN A 182 1.18 1.93 6.28
N LEU A 183 1.36 3.25 6.24
CA LEU A 183 2.63 3.90 6.55
C LEU A 183 3.06 3.65 8.01
N ALA A 184 2.14 3.83 8.97
CA ALA A 184 2.41 3.55 10.38
C ALA A 184 2.83 2.07 10.59
N ALA A 185 2.14 1.13 9.95
CA ALA A 185 2.48 -0.29 9.98
C ALA A 185 3.86 -0.60 9.39
N ILE A 186 4.23 0.05 8.28
CA ILE A 186 5.57 -0.10 7.70
C ILE A 186 6.64 0.43 8.67
N VAL A 187 6.41 1.58 9.29
CA VAL A 187 7.34 2.17 10.26
C VAL A 187 7.53 1.24 11.46
N VAL A 188 6.44 0.76 12.06
CA VAL A 188 6.51 -0.13 13.24
C VAL A 188 7.11 -1.50 12.89
N SER A 189 6.76 -2.08 11.75
CA SER A 189 7.31 -3.37 11.34
C SER A 189 8.81 -3.31 11.03
N LYS A 190 9.31 -2.20 10.48
CA LYS A 190 10.74 -2.02 10.16
C LYS A 190 11.56 -1.50 11.34
N SER A 191 10.96 -0.76 12.27
CA SER A 191 11.64 -0.15 13.42
C SER A 191 12.41 -1.14 14.30
N LYS A 192 12.12 -2.45 14.21
CA LYS A 192 12.87 -3.51 14.92
C LYS A 192 14.25 -3.80 14.31
N GLN A 193 14.53 -3.36 13.08
CA GLN A 193 15.78 -3.65 12.37
C GLN A 193 16.46 -2.39 11.80
N GLU A 194 15.71 -1.50 11.14
CA GLU A 194 16.23 -0.24 10.59
C GLU A 194 15.15 0.85 10.57
N PRO A 195 15.50 2.14 10.75
CA PRO A 195 14.55 3.23 10.61
C PRO A 195 13.95 3.26 9.19
N TYR A 196 12.65 3.52 9.10
CA TYR A 196 11.93 3.61 7.83
C TYR A 196 12.62 4.57 6.87
N ALA A 197 12.77 4.13 5.63
CA ALA A 197 13.28 4.95 4.53
C ALA A 197 12.30 4.89 3.36
N SER A 198 11.98 6.07 2.84
CA SER A 198 11.22 6.23 1.60
C SER A 198 12.00 5.65 0.41
N ASN A 199 11.29 5.41 -0.70
CA ASN A 199 11.93 4.95 -1.93
C ASN A 199 12.99 5.94 -2.44
N TRP A 200 12.83 7.24 -2.18
CA TRP A 200 13.83 8.26 -2.51
C TRP A 200 15.07 8.16 -1.63
N LEU A 201 14.88 7.99 -0.32
CA LEU A 201 16.00 7.83 0.61
C LEU A 201 16.77 6.53 0.33
N GLU A 202 16.07 5.44 0.04
CA GLU A 202 16.73 4.17 -0.31
C GLU A 202 17.47 4.28 -1.65
N ARG A 203 16.92 4.99 -2.64
CA ARG A 203 17.63 5.30 -3.88
C ARG A 203 18.89 6.12 -3.63
N LEU A 204 18.83 7.13 -2.76
CA LEU A 204 20.00 7.92 -2.39
C LEU A 204 21.07 7.05 -1.70
N ARG A 205 20.65 6.18 -0.76
CA ARG A 205 21.56 5.22 -0.10
C ARG A 205 22.22 4.28 -1.12
N GLN A 206 21.46 3.78 -2.08
CA GLN A 206 22.00 2.94 -3.16
C GLN A 206 23.02 3.69 -4.02
N ILE A 207 22.71 4.93 -4.44
CA ILE A 207 23.64 5.77 -5.20
C ILE A 207 24.93 6.00 -4.42
N LYS A 208 24.82 6.35 -3.12
CA LYS A 208 25.99 6.51 -2.24
C LYS A 208 26.81 5.21 -2.10
N ARG A 209 26.14 4.05 -1.93
CA ARG A 209 26.81 2.74 -1.87
C ARG A 209 27.56 2.41 -3.17
N ILE A 210 26.97 2.71 -4.33
CA ILE A 210 27.62 2.51 -5.63
C ILE A 210 28.83 3.44 -5.75
N LEU A 211 28.69 4.72 -5.38
CA LEU A 211 29.78 5.68 -5.41
C LEU A 211 30.98 5.20 -4.57
N SER A 212 30.75 4.77 -3.33
CA SER A 212 31.81 4.24 -2.46
C SER A 212 32.57 3.07 -3.10
N LYS A 213 31.86 2.09 -3.66
CA LYS A 213 32.48 0.95 -4.36
C LYS A 213 33.31 1.38 -5.57
N THR A 214 32.82 2.35 -6.33
CA THR A 214 33.52 2.82 -7.54
C THR A 214 34.80 3.59 -7.20
N VAL A 215 34.84 4.25 -6.04
CA VAL A 215 36.04 4.93 -5.53
C VAL A 215 37.07 3.90 -5.04
N GLU A 216 36.63 2.84 -4.37
CA GLU A 216 37.49 1.73 -3.92
C GLU A 216 38.09 0.94 -5.10
N ASP A 217 37.31 0.75 -6.18
CA ASP A 217 37.76 0.04 -7.39
C ASP A 217 38.66 0.88 -8.32
N ARG A 218 38.93 2.16 -8.01
CA ARG A 218 39.89 2.94 -8.82
C ARG A 218 41.29 2.38 -8.59
N PRO A 219 42.00 1.99 -9.67
CA PRO A 219 43.41 1.65 -9.53
C PRO A 219 44.16 2.87 -8.96
N PRO A 220 45.19 2.64 -8.13
CA PRO A 220 46.01 3.74 -7.64
C PRO A 220 46.49 4.57 -8.84
N PRO A 221 46.54 5.91 -8.70
CA PRO A 221 46.99 6.76 -9.80
C PRO A 221 48.32 6.24 -10.29
N ARG A 222 48.40 5.92 -11.59
CA ARG A 222 49.68 5.57 -12.22
C ARG A 222 50.61 6.75 -11.95
N LEU A 223 51.66 6.50 -11.17
CA LEU A 223 52.75 7.44 -10.96
C LEU A 223 53.45 7.66 -12.30
N ASN A 224 52.89 8.54 -13.13
CA ASN A 224 53.64 9.14 -14.21
C ASN A 224 54.60 10.13 -13.56
N TYR A 225 55.82 9.65 -13.30
CA TYR A 225 56.98 10.52 -13.13
C TYR A 225 57.20 11.28 -14.44
N HIS A 226 56.46 12.37 -14.65
CA HIS A 226 56.84 13.40 -15.60
C HIS A 226 56.97 14.72 -14.84
N HIS A 227 58.17 15.27 -14.99
CA HIS A 227 58.64 16.51 -14.40
C HIS A 227 57.69 17.67 -14.68
N SER A 228 57.32 18.36 -13.59
CA SER A 228 57.12 19.81 -13.44
C SER A 228 56.52 20.61 -14.61
N GLY A 229 55.34 21.18 -14.36
CA GLY A 229 54.83 22.35 -15.08
C GLY A 229 53.45 22.72 -14.57
N SER A 230 53.38 23.85 -13.87
CA SER A 230 52.20 24.51 -13.31
C SER A 230 50.98 24.54 -14.24
N ASP A 231 49.78 24.32 -13.70
CA ASP A 231 48.70 25.31 -13.83
C ASP A 231 47.52 25.04 -12.87
N ASN A 232 47.12 26.12 -12.20
CA ASN A 232 46.01 26.22 -11.26
C ASN A 232 44.66 26.03 -11.96
N LEU A 233 43.83 25.11 -11.50
CA LEU A 233 42.37 25.24 -11.57
C LEU A 233 41.75 24.71 -10.28
N ASN A 234 41.54 25.65 -9.37
CA ASN A 234 40.89 25.48 -8.08
C ASN A 234 39.37 25.38 -8.31
N THR A 235 38.83 24.19 -8.57
CA THR A 235 37.37 23.97 -8.57
C THR A 235 36.94 23.47 -7.20
N ASN A 236 36.76 24.42 -6.29
CA ASN A 236 36.19 24.22 -4.97
C ASN A 236 34.68 23.95 -5.15
N ILE A 237 34.28 22.69 -5.33
CA ILE A 237 32.88 22.27 -5.26
C ILE A 237 32.52 22.29 -3.79
N GLN A 238 31.82 23.34 -3.34
CA GLN A 238 31.28 23.39 -2.00
C GLN A 238 30.26 22.26 -1.83
N ASP A 239 30.55 21.35 -0.91
CA ASP A 239 29.66 20.31 -0.45
C ASP A 239 28.57 20.95 0.44
N PHE A 240 27.35 21.00 -0.07
CA PHE A 240 26.20 21.56 0.65
C PHE A 240 25.64 20.64 1.75
N THR A 241 26.26 19.48 2.01
CA THR A 241 25.80 18.56 3.06
C THR A 241 26.25 18.92 4.47
N GLU A 242 27.06 19.97 4.65
CA GLU A 242 27.59 20.38 5.96
C GLU A 242 26.74 21.42 6.71
N TYR A 243 25.59 21.84 6.17
CA TYR A 243 24.67 22.73 6.88
C TYR A 243 23.45 21.97 7.41
N THR A 244 23.63 21.23 8.50
CA THR A 244 22.56 20.83 9.44
C THR A 244 23.12 20.82 10.85
#